data_AF-A0A8J9YAC2-F1
#
_entry.id   AF-A0A8J9YAC2-F1
#
_cell.length_a   1.000
_cell.length_b   1.000
_cell.length_c   1.000
_cell.angle_alpha   90.00
_cell.angle_beta   90.00
_cell.angle_gamma   90.00
#
_symmetry.space_group_name_H-M   'P 1'
#
loop_
_entity.id
_entity.type
_entity.pdbx_description
1 polymer ?
#
loop_
_entity_poly.entity_id
_entity_poly.type
_entity_poly.pdbx_seq_one_letter_code
_entity_poly.pdbx_strand_id
1 'polypeptide(L)'
;MNRTILLLAICVLVISAVKSFEYEDDETLYDDKSESDESKPPIYDLRQARQLFDKFVIDYHKDYKDKAEYEKRYKIFESNLKYINDINREGQSESDINMFTDLQDEEIP
;
A
#
# COMPACT_ATOMS: atom_id res chain seq x y z
N MET A 1 6.65 -10.65 -58.64
CA MET A 1 6.79 -11.21 -57.27
C MET A 1 6.32 -10.15 -56.30
N ASN A 2 5.07 -10.28 -55.83
CA ASN A 2 4.33 -9.17 -55.22
C ASN A 2 4.79 -8.97 -53.78
N ARG A 3 5.26 -7.75 -53.46
CA ARG A 3 5.74 -7.35 -52.12
C ARG A 3 4.67 -7.58 -51.04
N THR A 4 3.39 -7.55 -51.41
CA THR A 4 2.25 -7.89 -50.57
C THR A 4 2.20 -9.38 -50.18
N ILE A 5 2.59 -10.29 -51.08
CA ILE A 5 2.64 -11.73 -50.80
C ILE A 5 3.78 -12.04 -49.83
N LEU A 6 4.91 -11.33 -49.94
CA LEU A 6 6.05 -11.49 -49.02
C LEU A 6 5.73 -10.96 -47.61
N LEU A 7 5.06 -9.80 -47.51
CA LEU A 7 4.63 -9.26 -46.22
C LEU A 7 3.59 -10.14 -45.54
N LEU A 8 2.61 -10.67 -46.29
CA LEU A 8 1.63 -11.62 -45.75
C LEU A 8 2.28 -12.92 -45.27
N ALA A 9 3.25 -13.46 -46.01
CA ALA A 9 3.98 -14.66 -45.59
C ALA A 9 4.80 -14.46 -44.31
N ILE A 10 5.43 -13.29 -44.14
CA ILE A 10 6.16 -12.94 -42.90
C ILE A 10 5.17 -12.76 -41.74
N CYS A 11 4.05 -12.08 -41.93
CA CYS A 11 3.03 -11.92 -40.90
C CYS A 11 2.44 -13.26 -40.46
N VAL A 12 2.14 -14.17 -41.39
CA VAL A 12 1.62 -15.51 -41.05
C VAL A 12 2.65 -16.34 -40.29
N LEU A 13 3.94 -16.26 -40.63
CA LEU A 13 5.02 -16.95 -39.90
C LEU A 13 5.21 -16.42 -38.48
N VAL A 14 5.09 -15.10 -38.28
CA VAL A 14 5.13 -14.48 -36.95
C VAL A 14 3.90 -14.87 -36.13
N ILE A 15 2.71 -14.88 -36.75
CA ILE A 15 1.46 -15.31 -36.08
C ILE A 15 1.50 -16.80 -35.74
N SER A 16 2.04 -17.67 -36.61
CA SER A 16 2.19 -19.10 -36.30
C SER A 16 3.24 -19.36 -35.21
N ALA A 17 4.36 -18.61 -35.21
CA ALA A 17 5.37 -18.73 -34.16
C ALA A 17 4.86 -18.21 -32.80
N VAL A 18 3.99 -17.19 -32.80
CA VAL A 18 3.31 -16.72 -31.58
C VAL A 18 2.24 -17.71 -31.12
N LYS A 19 1.55 -18.40 -32.03
CA LYS A 19 0.58 -19.46 -31.67
C LYS A 19 1.23 -20.72 -31.11
N SER A 20 2.48 -21.03 -31.46
CA SER A 20 3.23 -22.11 -30.82
C SER A 20 3.69 -21.78 -29.39
N PHE A 21 3.48 -20.55 -28.92
CA PHE A 21 3.51 -20.16 -27.51
C PHE A 21 2.10 -20.27 -26.90
N GLU A 22 1.39 -21.33 -27.29
CA GLU A 22 0.10 -21.77 -26.74
C GLU A 22 0.27 -21.89 -25.21
N TYR A 23 -0.46 -21.11 -24.41
CA TYR A 23 -1.91 -21.21 -24.17
C TYR A 23 -2.20 -22.50 -23.39
N GLU A 24 -1.93 -22.46 -22.09
CA GLU A 24 -2.60 -23.34 -21.14
C GLU A 24 -3.95 -22.71 -20.81
N ASP A 25 -4.98 -23.41 -21.30
CA ASP A 25 -6.40 -23.18 -21.10
C ASP A 25 -6.78 -23.56 -19.66
N ASP A 26 -6.98 -22.56 -18.79
CA ASP A 26 -7.73 -22.74 -17.53
C ASP A 26 -9.01 -21.93 -17.62
N GLU A 27 -9.97 -22.46 -18.37
CA GLU A 27 -11.35 -21.99 -18.43
C GLU A 27 -12.05 -22.29 -17.08
N THR A 28 -11.67 -21.62 -16.01
CA THR A 28 -12.46 -21.57 -14.78
C THR A 28 -13.29 -20.30 -14.74
N LEU A 29 -14.53 -20.48 -15.21
CA LEU A 29 -15.75 -19.95 -14.59
C LEU A 29 -15.70 -18.48 -14.16
N TYR A 30 -16.34 -17.62 -14.95
CA TYR A 30 -16.69 -16.25 -14.58
C TYR A 30 -17.41 -16.21 -13.22
N ASP A 31 -16.66 -16.07 -12.13
CA ASP A 31 -17.18 -15.68 -10.82
C ASP A 31 -17.27 -14.15 -10.84
N ASP A 32 -18.48 -13.67 -11.08
CA ASP A 32 -18.91 -12.31 -10.81
C ASP A 32 -18.75 -12.03 -9.30
N LYS A 33 -17.53 -11.69 -8.89
CA LYS A 33 -17.27 -10.95 -7.65
C LYS A 33 -16.75 -9.59 -8.03
N SER A 34 -17.58 -8.58 -7.77
CA SER A 34 -17.12 -7.23 -7.52
C SER A 34 -15.96 -7.26 -6.53
N GLU A 35 -14.72 -7.08 -7.03
CA GLU A 35 -13.57 -6.73 -6.20
C GLU A 35 -13.79 -5.29 -5.71
N SER A 36 -14.58 -5.15 -4.65
CA SER A 36 -14.34 -4.06 -3.72
C SER A 36 -12.96 -4.33 -3.13
N ASP A 37 -12.02 -3.43 -3.43
CA ASP A 37 -10.67 -3.38 -2.87
C ASP A 37 -10.76 -3.25 -1.34
N GLU A 38 -11.03 -4.36 -0.64
CA GLU A 38 -11.00 -4.44 0.82
C GLU A 38 -9.53 -4.37 1.26
N SER A 39 -8.99 -3.16 1.28
CA SER A 39 -7.65 -2.90 1.78
C SER A 39 -7.61 -3.23 3.27
N LYS A 40 -6.99 -4.36 3.63
CA LYS A 40 -6.78 -4.73 5.04
C LYS A 40 -6.13 -3.57 5.80
N PRO A 41 -6.53 -3.31 7.06
CA PRO A 41 -5.99 -2.19 7.83
C PRO A 41 -4.47 -2.33 8.02
N PRO A 42 -3.73 -1.21 8.06
CA PRO A 42 -2.27 -1.22 8.09
C PRO A 42 -1.73 -1.79 9.40
N ILE A 43 -0.64 -2.56 9.32
CA ILE A 43 0.16 -2.98 10.49
C ILE A 43 1.59 -2.47 10.30
N TYR A 44 2.05 -1.63 11.21
CA TYR A 44 3.36 -0.99 11.14
C TYR A 44 4.43 -1.80 11.86
N ASP A 45 5.64 -1.79 11.30
CA ASP A 45 6.83 -2.31 11.95
C ASP A 45 7.34 -1.28 12.98
N LEU A 46 7.23 -1.60 14.27
CA LEU A 46 7.69 -0.70 15.35
C LEU A 46 9.20 -0.42 15.28
N ARG A 47 10.01 -1.28 14.63
CA ARG A 47 11.44 -1.00 14.40
C ARG A 47 11.66 0.19 13.47
N GLN A 48 10.64 0.56 12.69
CA GLN A 48 10.63 1.70 11.78
C GLN A 48 9.90 2.91 12.37
N ALA A 49 9.48 2.87 13.65
CA ALA A 49 8.70 3.95 14.28
C ALA A 49 9.39 5.31 14.15
N ARG A 50 10.72 5.36 14.27
CA ARG A 50 11.51 6.59 14.07
C ARG A 50 11.36 7.17 12.66
N GLN A 51 11.49 6.34 11.64
CA GLN A 51 11.36 6.75 10.23
C GLN A 51 9.92 7.15 9.89
N LEU A 52 8.95 6.41 10.43
CA LEU A 52 7.52 6.74 10.31
C LEU A 52 7.19 8.07 10.97
N PHE A 53 7.77 8.36 12.15
CA PHE A 53 7.60 9.65 12.80
C PHE A 53 8.24 10.79 12.01
N ASP A 54 9.44 10.58 11.45
CA ASP A 54 10.08 11.59 10.59
C ASP A 54 9.22 11.93 9.38
N LYS A 55 8.62 10.90 8.74
CA LYS A 55 7.66 11.08 7.64
C LYS A 55 6.39 11.80 8.12
N PHE A 56 5.83 11.39 9.26
CA PHE A 56 4.65 12.00 9.88
C PHE A 56 4.84 13.50 10.14
N VAL A 57 6.00 13.90 10.67
CA VAL A 57 6.34 15.31 10.91
C VAL A 57 6.27 16.12 9.62
N ILE A 58 6.77 15.56 8.52
CA ILE A 58 6.75 16.22 7.20
C ILE A 58 5.32 16.27 6.64
N ASP A 59 4.63 15.13 6.62
CA ASP A 59 3.30 14.97 6.01
C ASP A 59 2.24 15.85 6.68
N TYR A 60 2.31 15.96 8.02
CA TYR A 60 1.37 16.75 8.82
C TYR A 60 1.90 18.12 9.23
N HIS A 61 3.02 18.55 8.63
CA HIS A 61 3.66 19.84 8.87
C HIS A 61 3.81 20.18 10.36
N LYS A 62 4.26 19.20 11.14
CA LYS A 62 4.45 19.37 12.58
C LYS A 62 5.66 20.25 12.83
N ASP A 63 5.46 21.26 13.67
CA ASP A 63 6.52 22.13 14.16
C ASP A 63 6.56 22.02 15.69
N TYR A 64 7.69 21.59 16.22
CA TYR A 64 7.89 21.40 17.65
C TYR A 64 8.90 22.42 18.17
N LYS A 65 8.63 22.97 19.34
CA LYS A 65 9.37 24.11 19.89
C LYS A 65 10.87 23.81 20.07
N ASP A 66 11.18 22.60 20.52
CA ASP A 66 12.55 22.19 20.82
C ASP A 66 12.74 20.68 20.71
N LYS A 67 13.98 20.23 20.88
CA LYS A 67 14.35 18.82 20.84
C LYS A 67 13.65 18.01 21.94
N ALA A 68 13.38 18.59 23.12
CA ALA A 68 12.74 17.85 24.19
C ALA A 68 11.27 17.56 23.86
N GLU A 69 10.57 18.53 23.25
CA GLU A 69 9.22 18.32 22.72
C GLU A 69 9.22 17.30 21.59
N TYR A 70 10.16 17.40 20.64
CA TYR A 70 10.31 16.43 19.56
C TYR A 70 10.44 14.98 20.07
N GLU A 71 11.28 14.76 21.08
CA GLU A 71 11.45 13.44 21.70
C GLU A 71 10.22 12.99 22.51
N LYS A 72 9.51 13.93 23.17
CA LYS A 72 8.22 13.64 23.83
C LYS A 72 7.20 13.14 22.79
N ARG A 73 7.07 13.86 21.68
CA ARG A 73 6.10 13.59 20.60
C ARG A 73 6.40 12.27 19.90
N TYR A 74 7.69 11.95 19.70
CA TYR A 74 8.11 10.65 19.19
C TYR A 74 7.65 9.49 20.08
N LYS A 75 7.81 9.61 21.41
CA LYS A 75 7.39 8.55 22.35
C LYS A 75 5.87 8.33 22.35
N ILE A 76 5.11 9.42 22.26
CA ILE A 76 3.64 9.34 22.15
C ILE A 76 3.26 8.67 20.83
N PHE A 77 3.87 9.09 19.73
CA PHE A 77 3.65 8.49 18.41
C PHE A 77 3.94 6.99 18.39
N GLU A 78 5.08 6.55 18.94
CA GLU A 78 5.43 5.12 19.03
C GLU A 78 4.42 4.32 19.85
N SER A 79 3.93 4.89 20.96
CA SER A 79 2.87 4.30 21.78
C SER A 79 1.56 4.17 21.00
N ASN A 80 1.15 5.21 20.29
CA ASN A 80 -0.07 5.21 19.50
C ASN A 80 0.04 4.29 18.27
N LEU A 81 1.23 4.16 17.68
CA LEU A 81 1.51 3.21 16.60
C LEU A 81 1.33 1.75 17.08
N LYS A 82 1.76 1.45 18.31
CA LYS A 82 1.49 0.15 18.94
C LYS A 82 -0.01 -0.05 19.15
N TYR A 83 -0.72 0.96 19.62
CA TYR A 83 -2.17 0.89 19.83
C TYR A 83 -2.94 0.64 18.52
N ILE A 84 -2.61 1.37 17.45
CA ILE A 84 -3.17 1.16 16.10
C ILE A 84 -2.96 -0.29 15.65
N ASN A 85 -1.74 -0.81 15.80
CA ASN A 85 -1.43 -2.19 15.47
C ASN A 85 -2.26 -3.21 16.27
N ASP A 86 -2.53 -2.93 17.54
CA ASP A 86 -3.29 -3.84 18.40
C ASP A 86 -4.77 -3.86 17.96
N ILE A 87 -5.39 -2.70 17.72
CA ILE A 87 -6.77 -2.60 17.21
C ILE A 87 -6.92 -3.25 15.83
N ASN A 88 -6.00 -2.95 14.90
CA ASN A 88 -6.09 -3.43 13.53
C ASN A 88 -5.92 -4.96 13.43
N ARG A 89 -5.22 -5.59 14.40
CA ARG A 89 -5.14 -7.06 14.51
C ARG A 89 -6.43 -7.67 15.05
N GLU A 90 -7.11 -6.97 15.96
CA GLU A 90 -8.37 -7.42 16.54
C GLU A 90 -9.54 -7.29 15.55
N GLY A 91 -9.40 -6.43 14.53
CA GLY A 91 -10.40 -6.25 13.47
C GLY A 91 -11.69 -5.59 13.97
N GLN A 92 -11.65 -4.92 15.12
CA GLN A 92 -12.81 -4.22 15.69
C GLN A 92 -13.07 -2.86 15.03
N SER A 93 -12.01 -2.21 14.57
CA SER A 93 -12.01 -0.96 13.82
C SER A 93 -10.73 -0.88 13.01
N GLU A 94 -10.73 -0.07 11.96
CA GLU A 94 -9.52 0.27 11.23
C GLU A 94 -9.00 1.60 11.74
N SER A 95 -7.68 1.70 11.93
CA SER A 95 -6.99 2.93 12.33
C SER A 95 -5.71 3.08 11.52
N ASP A 96 -5.32 4.32 11.24
CA ASP A 96 -4.10 4.67 10.51
C ASP A 96 -3.40 5.83 11.24
N ILE A 97 -2.14 6.08 10.90
CA ILE A 97 -1.44 7.30 11.26
C ILE A 97 -2.24 8.48 10.71
N ASN A 98 -2.54 9.43 11.59
CA ASN A 98 -3.31 10.62 11.29
C ASN A 98 -2.73 11.82 12.05
N MET A 99 -3.29 13.01 11.83
CA MET A 99 -2.76 14.26 12.39
C MET A 99 -2.71 14.33 13.93
N PHE A 100 -3.32 13.39 14.64
CA PHE A 100 -3.36 13.34 16.11
C PHE A 100 -2.50 12.19 16.68
N THR A 101 -1.79 11.42 15.85
CA THR A 101 -1.02 10.25 16.31
C THR A 101 0.09 10.61 17.29
N ASP A 102 0.56 11.86 17.36
CA ASP A 102 1.56 12.34 18.32
C ASP A 102 0.99 13.00 19.59
N LEU A 103 -0.33 12.91 19.79
CA LEU A 103 -1.04 13.48 20.94
C LEU A 103 -1.49 12.39 21.92
N GLN A 104 -1.59 12.77 23.20
CA GLN A 104 -2.33 12.00 24.19
C GLN A 104 -3.82 12.32 24.10
N ASP A 105 -4.68 11.42 24.59
CA ASP A 105 -6.14 11.60 24.53
C ASP A 105 -6.58 12.92 25.19
N GLU A 106 -5.93 13.35 26.27
CA GLU A 106 -6.22 14.61 26.97
C GLU A 106 -5.73 15.85 26.22
N GLU A 107 -4.87 15.69 25.23
CA GLU A 107 -4.35 16.78 24.38
C GLU A 107 -5.20 16.97 23.10
N ILE A 108 -6.15 16.07 22.83
CA ILE A 108 -7.05 16.19 21.67
C ILE A 108 -8.09 17.30 21.96
N PRO A 109 -8.21 18.33 21.09
CA PRO A 109 -9.15 19.44 21.26
C PRO A 109 -10.63 19.07 21.29
#